data_AF-A0A7R8CFN2-F1
#
_entry.id   AF-A0A7R8CFN2-F1
#
_cell.length_a   1.000
_cell.length_b   1.000
_cell.length_c   1.000
_cell.angle_alpha   90.00
_cell.angle_beta   90.00
_cell.angle_gamma   90.00
#
_symmetry.space_group_name_H-M   'P 1'
#
loop_
_entity.id
_entity.type
_entity.pdbx_description
1 polymer ?
#
loop_
_entity_poly.entity_id
_entity_poly.type
_entity_poly.pdbx_seq_one_letter_code
_entity_poly.pdbx_strand_id
1 'polypeptide(L)'
;MASHQRLAGLFLRQCTACCSCEGKSISGLDFGMDQKTISGSWNVPKKENSNEPVLITAKNIARPQLQFQSQIDNSNSPFIPKLKDKPNGIKPLSILLEYDERGEIEFYSHPYLFEIQHFKMYPSLLEHQDTTPIKPIEQTPLVWVSSPGDLDTMIQDLLKEKEIAVDLEAHNYRSFMGFTCLIQISTSSKDYLIDPFPIWSEMTCLNQVFTHPKILKIFHGADSDVIWLQRDFSLYLVNVFDTFRASVLLEFPKGSRSLKYLLSRYIGLNVDKQYQLADWRIRPLPSEMEKYAREDTHYLIFIYRKMKSDLLEKSNREKHLLVTAYDRSSDICKSRFEKPIFHETKHLDLLKKNRRSFNSKQLFALKDIYAWRHKLARREDESEHYILPNHMLLNICSELPREMQGILALCNPIPPHVKQNLVELHTIVYEARGKPLTFTSAIQEANVLTIQESEIIANNDVIQDPLKCPFGPFSKLLD
;
A
#
# COMPACT_ATOMS: atom_id res chain seq x y z
N MET A 1 27.29 15.58 -51.80
CA MET A 1 28.32 16.56 -52.21
C MET A 1 27.69 17.51 -53.23
N ALA A 2 27.42 18.74 -52.81
CA ALA A 2 27.18 19.95 -53.62
C ALA A 2 26.87 21.05 -52.58
N SER A 3 27.92 21.54 -51.92
CA SER A 3 28.62 22.79 -52.26
C SER A 3 27.85 24.02 -51.80
N HIS A 4 28.22 24.40 -50.59
CA HIS A 4 27.93 25.59 -49.83
C HIS A 4 28.76 26.79 -50.34
N GLN A 5 28.38 28.00 -49.87
CA GLN A 5 29.19 29.23 -49.78
C GLN A 5 29.34 30.08 -51.06
N ARG A 6 29.31 31.42 -51.06
CA ARG A 6 29.43 32.47 -50.02
C ARG A 6 29.02 33.82 -50.67
N LEU A 7 28.22 34.64 -50.00
CA LEU A 7 28.56 35.93 -49.34
C LEU A 7 28.75 37.18 -50.21
N ALA A 8 28.03 38.22 -49.75
CA ALA A 8 28.35 39.66 -49.75
C ALA A 8 28.32 40.41 -51.10
N GLY A 9 27.74 41.59 -51.22
CA GLY A 9 27.11 42.48 -50.25
C GLY A 9 26.99 43.89 -50.86
N LEU A 10 26.31 44.78 -50.13
CA LEU A 10 26.36 46.25 -50.22
C LEU A 10 25.85 46.88 -51.55
N PHE A 11 25.15 48.01 -51.61
CA PHE A 11 24.67 49.03 -50.68
C PHE A 11 23.80 49.99 -51.53
N LEU A 12 23.13 50.93 -50.84
CA LEU A 12 22.89 52.34 -51.26
C LEU A 12 21.68 52.70 -52.14
N ARG A 13 20.93 53.68 -51.57
CA ARG A 13 20.12 54.76 -52.17
C ARG A 13 18.67 54.40 -52.53
N GLN A 14 17.66 55.25 -52.30
CA GLN A 14 17.59 56.63 -51.81
C GLN A 14 16.12 56.93 -51.44
N CYS A 15 15.96 57.89 -50.51
CA CYS A 15 14.94 58.95 -50.34
C CYS A 15 13.62 58.89 -51.16
N THR A 16 12.46 59.39 -50.70
CA THR A 16 12.22 60.77 -50.21
C THR A 16 10.78 60.93 -49.68
N ALA A 17 10.63 61.86 -48.71
CA ALA A 17 9.49 62.79 -48.48
C ALA A 17 8.14 62.21 -47.95
N CYS A 18 7.35 62.87 -47.08
CA CYS A 18 7.29 64.28 -46.67
C CYS A 18 6.42 64.48 -45.40
N CYS A 19 6.61 65.64 -44.74
CA CYS A 19 5.69 66.43 -43.87
C CYS A 19 5.30 65.86 -42.48
N SER A 20 5.59 66.46 -41.31
CA SER A 20 5.45 67.85 -40.75
C SER A 20 4.53 67.71 -39.51
N CYS A 21 4.72 68.24 -38.29
CA CYS A 21 5.27 69.51 -37.79
C CYS A 21 5.68 69.38 -36.31
N GLU A 22 6.71 70.16 -35.94
CA GLU A 22 6.85 71.05 -34.75
C GLU A 22 6.51 70.52 -33.33
N GLY A 23 7.30 70.74 -32.26
CA GLY A 23 8.50 71.53 -32.06
C GLY A 23 8.66 71.90 -30.56
N LYS A 24 9.94 72.00 -30.12
CA LYS A 24 10.49 72.54 -28.84
C LYS A 24 10.52 71.63 -27.60
N SER A 25 11.53 71.62 -26.73
CA SER A 25 13.00 71.80 -26.72
C SER A 25 13.45 71.65 -25.25
N ILE A 26 14.20 70.60 -24.89
CA ILE A 26 15.64 70.57 -24.46
C ILE A 26 15.94 71.09 -23.04
N SER A 27 16.38 70.17 -22.16
CA SER A 27 17.60 70.20 -21.31
C SER A 27 17.41 69.19 -20.16
N GLY A 28 18.36 68.38 -19.71
CA GLY A 28 19.76 68.19 -20.04
C GLY A 28 20.19 66.76 -19.65
N LEU A 29 21.34 66.37 -20.18
CA LEU A 29 22.00 65.07 -20.01
C LEU A 29 22.49 64.86 -18.58
N ASP A 30 22.29 63.66 -18.03
CA ASP A 30 23.24 63.09 -17.08
C ASP A 30 23.44 61.60 -17.40
N PHE A 31 24.70 61.20 -17.57
CA PHE A 31 25.12 59.85 -17.95
C PHE A 31 25.29 59.01 -16.68
N GLY A 32 24.35 58.09 -16.44
CA GLY A 32 24.50 57.00 -15.48
C GLY A 32 24.26 55.66 -16.17
N MET A 33 25.33 54.91 -16.44
CA MET A 33 25.25 53.53 -16.92
C MET A 33 24.64 52.64 -15.84
N ASP A 34 23.50 52.02 -16.12
CA ASP A 34 23.03 50.82 -15.41
C ASP A 34 22.48 49.82 -16.44
N GLN A 35 23.22 48.73 -16.64
CA GLN A 35 22.82 47.60 -17.45
C GLN A 35 21.68 46.85 -16.75
N LYS A 36 20.44 47.06 -17.19
CA LYS A 36 19.32 46.15 -16.88
C LYS A 36 19.42 44.89 -17.72
N THR A 37 19.76 43.79 -17.06
CA THR A 37 19.67 42.43 -17.58
C THR A 37 18.22 42.11 -17.95
N ILE A 38 18.00 41.75 -19.20
CA ILE A 38 16.71 41.27 -19.73
C ILE A 38 16.52 39.83 -19.24
N SER A 39 15.66 39.60 -18.24
CA SER A 39 15.12 38.26 -17.97
C SER A 39 13.77 38.11 -18.66
N GLY A 40 13.74 37.36 -19.76
CA GLY A 40 12.51 37.03 -20.48
C GLY A 40 11.58 36.17 -19.64
N SER A 41 10.46 36.77 -19.22
CA SER A 41 9.32 36.10 -18.60
C SER A 41 8.59 35.23 -19.63
N TRP A 42 8.54 33.93 -19.39
CA TRP A 42 7.62 33.00 -20.05
C TRP A 42 6.84 32.24 -18.98
N ASN A 43 5.93 32.94 -18.31
CA ASN A 43 4.83 32.30 -17.58
C ASN A 43 3.56 32.43 -18.43
N VAL A 44 3.38 31.49 -19.35
CA VAL A 44 2.05 31.13 -19.83
C VAL A 44 1.52 30.09 -18.85
N PRO A 45 0.34 30.26 -18.23
CA PRO A 45 -0.20 29.25 -17.34
C PRO A 45 -0.54 28.01 -18.19
N LYS A 46 0.21 26.93 -18.00
CA LYS A 46 -0.18 25.60 -18.48
C LYS A 46 -1.45 25.22 -17.73
N LYS A 47 -2.48 24.80 -18.47
CA LYS A 47 -3.60 24.03 -17.89
C LYS A 47 -2.99 22.86 -17.09
N GLU A 48 -3.20 22.87 -15.78
CA GLU A 48 -2.83 21.76 -14.92
C GLU A 48 -3.59 20.51 -15.38
N ASN A 49 -2.85 19.44 -15.68
CA ASN A 49 -3.44 18.11 -15.78
C ASN A 49 -3.75 17.67 -14.35
N SER A 50 -5.03 17.61 -13.98
CA SER A 50 -5.54 17.23 -12.64
C SER A 50 -5.25 15.77 -12.20
N ASN A 51 -4.40 15.06 -12.93
CA ASN A 51 -4.11 13.62 -12.75
C ASN A 51 -2.79 13.33 -12.02
N GLU A 52 -2.02 14.33 -11.60
CA GLU A 52 -0.79 14.09 -10.82
C GLU A 52 -1.10 13.92 -9.32
N PRO A 53 -0.50 12.92 -8.64
CA PRO A 53 -0.70 12.73 -7.21
C PRO A 53 -0.15 13.92 -6.44
N VAL A 54 -0.98 14.52 -5.58
CA VAL A 54 -0.57 15.63 -4.71
C VAL A 54 0.12 15.01 -3.49
N LEU A 55 1.44 15.16 -3.43
CA LEU A 55 2.23 14.82 -2.26
C LEU A 55 2.00 15.87 -1.16
N ILE A 56 0.87 15.78 -0.45
CA ILE A 56 0.72 16.49 0.82
C ILE A 56 1.65 15.82 1.83
N THR A 57 2.85 16.40 1.96
CA THR A 57 3.82 16.02 2.98
C THR A 57 3.87 17.15 4.00
N ALA A 58 3.40 16.91 5.22
CA ALA A 58 3.59 17.88 6.29
C ALA A 58 5.01 17.73 6.85
N LYS A 59 5.75 18.84 6.93
CA LYS A 59 7.07 18.88 7.56
C LYS A 59 6.87 18.69 9.07
N ASN A 60 7.59 17.72 9.65
CA ASN A 60 7.65 17.47 11.09
C ASN A 60 6.35 16.99 11.75
N ILE A 61 5.59 16.10 11.11
CA ILE A 61 4.51 15.37 11.81
C ILE A 61 5.12 14.52 12.93
N ALA A 62 4.64 14.71 14.16
CA ALA A 62 4.99 13.86 15.28
C ALA A 62 4.58 12.40 14.99
N ARG A 63 5.39 11.45 15.43
CA ARG A 63 5.09 10.02 15.21
C ARG A 63 3.95 9.60 16.12
N PRO A 64 2.76 9.23 15.59
CA PRO A 64 1.62 8.82 16.42
C PRO A 64 1.96 7.59 17.28
N GLN A 65 2.88 6.75 16.81
CA GLN A 65 3.34 5.57 17.55
C GLN A 65 3.91 5.88 18.94
N LEU A 66 4.41 7.10 19.16
CA LEU A 66 4.93 7.55 20.46
C LEU A 66 3.82 7.77 21.50
N GLN A 67 2.57 7.88 21.07
CA GLN A 67 1.41 8.10 21.93
C GLN A 67 0.63 6.81 22.21
N PHE A 68 0.97 5.69 21.56
CA PHE A 68 0.28 4.42 21.78
C PHE A 68 0.56 3.88 23.19
N GLN A 69 -0.48 3.34 23.84
CA GLN A 69 -0.36 2.75 25.18
C GLN A 69 0.62 1.57 25.22
N SER A 70 0.64 0.76 24.15
CA SER A 70 1.56 -0.36 23.97
C SER A 70 2.60 -0.05 22.90
N GLN A 71 3.87 -0.32 23.17
CA GLN A 71 4.93 -0.22 22.17
C GLN A 71 4.73 -1.23 21.04
N ILE A 72 5.17 -0.84 19.84
CA ILE A 72 5.14 -1.69 18.65
C ILE A 72 6.27 -2.73 18.74
N ASP A 73 5.92 -4.00 18.63
CA ASP A 73 6.88 -5.11 18.64
C ASP A 73 7.35 -5.44 17.21
N ASN A 74 8.47 -4.84 16.81
CA ASN A 74 9.17 -5.12 15.55
C ASN A 74 10.22 -6.24 15.67
N SER A 75 10.23 -7.03 16.76
CA SER A 75 11.14 -8.17 16.87
C SER A 75 10.83 -9.28 15.86
N ASN A 76 11.73 -10.27 15.77
CA ASN A 76 11.55 -11.44 14.91
C ASN A 76 10.58 -12.48 15.51
N SER A 77 9.98 -12.21 16.68
CA SER A 77 8.98 -13.11 17.25
C SER A 77 7.75 -13.18 16.33
N PRO A 78 7.09 -14.35 16.21
CA PRO A 78 5.84 -14.48 15.48
C PRO A 78 4.78 -13.50 15.98
N PHE A 79 3.92 -13.03 15.08
CA PHE A 79 2.82 -12.13 15.45
C PHE A 79 1.81 -12.84 16.36
N ILE A 80 1.53 -12.24 17.52
CA ILE A 80 0.53 -12.74 18.47
C ILE A 80 -0.75 -11.90 18.34
N PRO A 81 -1.89 -12.50 17.95
CA PRO A 81 -3.18 -11.82 18.01
C PRO A 81 -3.48 -11.26 19.40
N LYS A 82 -3.87 -9.98 19.49
CA LYS A 82 -4.20 -9.29 20.75
C LYS A 82 -5.65 -9.49 21.19
N LEU A 83 -6.35 -10.45 20.58
CA LEU A 83 -7.76 -10.72 20.83
C LEU A 83 -7.96 -11.30 22.23
N LYS A 84 -8.70 -10.60 23.09
CA LYS A 84 -9.04 -11.06 24.46
C LYS A 84 -10.40 -11.75 24.51
N ASP A 85 -11.36 -11.20 23.79
CA ASP A 85 -12.73 -11.68 23.68
C ASP A 85 -13.05 -11.98 22.22
N LYS A 86 -13.82 -13.04 21.97
CA LYS A 86 -14.20 -13.47 20.61
C LYS A 86 -15.71 -13.32 20.41
N PRO A 87 -16.23 -12.10 20.15
CA PRO A 87 -17.65 -11.90 19.89
C PRO A 87 -18.08 -12.70 18.64
N ASN A 88 -19.32 -13.15 18.60
CA ASN A 88 -19.87 -13.95 17.49
C ASN A 88 -19.12 -15.28 17.21
N GLY A 89 -18.27 -15.74 18.13
CA GLY A 89 -17.52 -16.99 17.98
C GLY A 89 -18.44 -18.21 18.10
N ILE A 90 -18.35 -19.12 17.13
CA ILE A 90 -18.96 -20.46 17.19
C ILE A 90 -18.03 -21.39 17.96
N LYS A 91 -16.71 -21.27 17.70
CA LYS A 91 -15.67 -21.97 18.46
C LYS A 91 -15.12 -21.02 19.53
N PRO A 92 -14.89 -21.50 20.78
CA PRO A 92 -14.21 -20.72 21.81
C PRO A 92 -12.88 -20.16 21.30
N LEU A 93 -12.45 -19.03 21.87
CA LEU A 93 -11.18 -18.42 21.52
C LEU A 93 -10.03 -19.39 21.83
N SER A 94 -9.34 -19.83 20.78
CA SER A 94 -8.14 -20.66 20.87
C SER A 94 -7.08 -20.06 19.95
N ILE A 95 -6.04 -19.47 20.53
CA ILE A 95 -4.88 -18.95 19.81
C ILE A 95 -3.77 -19.98 19.98
N LEU A 96 -3.71 -20.95 19.07
CA LEU A 96 -2.79 -22.08 19.13
C LEU A 96 -1.52 -21.78 18.34
N LEU A 97 -0.39 -22.31 18.81
CA LEU A 97 0.87 -22.31 18.08
C LEU A 97 0.83 -23.39 16.99
N GLU A 98 1.18 -23.02 15.77
CA GLU A 98 1.39 -23.93 14.65
C GLU A 98 2.89 -23.97 14.34
N TYR A 99 3.42 -25.18 14.14
CA TYR A 99 4.83 -25.46 13.95
C TYR A 99 5.09 -25.90 12.52
N ASP A 100 6.25 -25.53 11.98
CA ASP A 100 6.70 -26.00 10.67
C ASP A 100 7.13 -27.48 10.73
N GLU A 101 7.50 -28.04 9.58
CA GLU A 101 8.01 -29.43 9.46
C GLU A 101 9.28 -29.69 10.30
N ARG A 102 9.98 -28.63 10.72
CA ARG A 102 11.21 -28.67 11.52
C ARG A 102 10.92 -28.54 13.02
N GLY A 103 9.67 -28.33 13.41
CA GLY A 103 9.25 -28.16 14.79
C GLY A 103 9.49 -26.75 15.34
N GLU A 104 9.80 -25.78 14.49
CA GLU A 104 9.96 -24.38 14.87
C GLU A 104 8.60 -23.66 14.80
N ILE A 105 8.37 -22.71 15.71
CA ILE A 105 7.11 -21.94 15.72
C ILE A 105 7.05 -21.07 14.46
N GLU A 106 6.02 -21.27 13.64
CA GLU A 106 5.84 -20.52 12.39
C GLU A 106 4.85 -19.37 12.59
N PHE A 107 3.64 -19.69 13.08
CA PHE A 107 2.57 -18.70 13.27
C PHE A 107 1.54 -19.14 14.32
N TYR A 108 0.71 -18.19 14.75
CA TYR A 108 -0.48 -18.47 15.56
C TYR A 108 -1.70 -18.71 14.66
N SER A 109 -2.58 -19.61 15.11
CA SER A 109 -3.81 -19.97 14.41
C SER A 109 -4.73 -18.75 14.21
N HIS A 110 -5.37 -18.64 13.05
CA HIS A 110 -6.31 -17.55 12.77
C HIS A 110 -7.58 -17.66 13.66
N PRO A 111 -7.85 -16.67 14.56
CA PRO A 111 -8.89 -16.81 15.59
C PRO A 111 -10.30 -17.08 15.09
N TYR A 112 -10.67 -16.57 13.91
CA TYR A 112 -11.99 -16.73 13.29
C TYR A 112 -12.02 -17.71 12.10
N LEU A 113 -10.97 -18.55 11.92
CA LEU A 113 -10.87 -19.41 10.74
C LEU A 113 -12.07 -20.33 10.59
N PHE A 114 -12.52 -20.91 11.71
CA PHE A 114 -13.65 -21.81 11.75
C PHE A 114 -14.94 -21.09 11.32
N GLU A 115 -15.20 -19.90 11.86
CA GLU A 115 -16.38 -19.09 11.54
C GLU A 115 -16.40 -18.69 10.06
N ILE A 116 -15.25 -18.34 9.48
CA ILE A 116 -15.13 -17.98 8.07
C ILE A 116 -15.37 -19.20 7.17
N GLN A 117 -14.79 -20.35 7.50
CA GLN A 117 -14.95 -21.59 6.71
C GLN A 117 -16.38 -22.15 6.76
N HIS A 118 -17.08 -21.94 7.87
CA HIS A 118 -18.44 -22.45 8.07
C HIS A 118 -19.52 -21.40 7.84
N PHE A 119 -19.14 -20.19 7.42
CA PHE A 119 -20.10 -19.17 7.01
C PHE A 119 -20.88 -19.68 5.80
N LYS A 120 -22.20 -19.67 5.91
CA LYS A 120 -23.11 -20.04 4.83
C LYS A 120 -23.93 -18.82 4.45
N MET A 121 -23.98 -18.53 3.16
CA MET A 121 -24.80 -17.44 2.64
C MET A 121 -26.28 -17.72 2.91
N TYR A 122 -26.98 -16.73 3.44
CA TYR A 122 -28.42 -16.84 3.69
C TYR A 122 -29.21 -16.83 2.38
N PRO A 123 -30.31 -17.59 2.24
CA PRO A 123 -31.14 -17.58 1.03
C PRO A 123 -31.62 -16.18 0.62
N SER A 124 -31.94 -15.31 1.58
CA SER A 124 -32.36 -13.93 1.33
C SER A 124 -31.28 -13.07 0.65
N LEU A 125 -30.00 -13.46 0.73
CA LEU A 125 -28.91 -12.78 0.02
C LEU A 125 -28.88 -13.11 -1.48
N LEU A 126 -29.55 -14.19 -1.92
CA LEU A 126 -29.70 -14.53 -3.35
C LEU A 126 -30.78 -13.71 -4.05
N GLU A 127 -31.63 -13.01 -3.30
CA GLU A 127 -32.71 -12.20 -3.85
C GLU A 127 -32.19 -10.87 -4.39
N HIS A 128 -32.81 -10.37 -5.46
CA HIS A 128 -32.57 -9.01 -5.94
C HIS A 128 -32.86 -8.01 -4.82
N GLN A 129 -31.94 -7.09 -4.60
CA GLN A 129 -32.11 -6.00 -3.65
C GLN A 129 -32.51 -4.72 -4.38
N ASP A 130 -33.22 -3.86 -3.66
CA ASP A 130 -33.54 -2.53 -4.14
C ASP A 130 -32.25 -1.76 -4.43
N THR A 131 -32.19 -1.16 -5.62
CA THR A 131 -31.07 -0.34 -6.08
C THR A 131 -31.41 1.14 -6.05
N THR A 132 -32.21 1.55 -5.06
CA THR A 132 -32.45 2.96 -4.75
C THR A 132 -31.12 3.69 -4.59
N PRO A 133 -30.92 4.83 -5.28
CA PRO A 133 -29.74 5.65 -5.11
C PRO A 133 -29.56 6.05 -3.66
N ILE A 134 -28.31 5.98 -3.17
CA ILE A 134 -27.96 6.56 -1.89
C ILE A 134 -28.04 8.09 -1.95
N LYS A 135 -28.22 8.72 -0.79
CA LYS A 135 -28.25 10.19 -0.69
C LYS A 135 -26.91 10.77 -1.17
N PRO A 136 -26.89 11.97 -1.76
CA PRO A 136 -25.65 12.67 -2.06
C PRO A 136 -24.77 12.82 -0.81
N ILE A 137 -23.45 12.86 -1.03
CA ILE A 137 -22.46 12.99 0.03
C ILE A 137 -22.66 14.27 0.85
N GLU A 138 -23.09 15.37 0.20
CA GLU A 138 -23.36 16.65 0.86
C GLU A 138 -24.57 16.61 1.82
N GLN A 139 -25.48 15.67 1.62
CA GLN A 139 -26.71 15.51 2.41
C GLN A 139 -26.61 14.38 3.45
N THR A 140 -25.52 13.62 3.41
CA THR A 140 -25.30 12.51 4.32
C THR A 140 -24.46 13.02 5.50
N PRO A 141 -24.86 12.75 6.76
CA PRO A 141 -24.09 13.17 7.92
C PRO A 141 -22.74 12.42 7.97
N LEU A 142 -21.69 13.17 8.30
CA LEU A 142 -20.36 12.67 8.60
C LEU A 142 -20.13 12.67 10.11
N VAL A 143 -19.69 11.55 10.65
CA VAL A 143 -19.39 11.39 12.08
C VAL A 143 -17.92 11.03 12.26
N TRP A 144 -17.20 11.87 13.00
CA TRP A 144 -15.83 11.58 13.43
C TRP A 144 -15.83 10.73 14.70
N VAL A 145 -15.04 9.68 14.71
CA VAL A 145 -14.90 8.75 15.85
C VAL A 145 -13.45 8.80 16.30
N SER A 146 -13.22 9.42 17.46
CA SER A 146 -11.85 9.61 17.99
C SER A 146 -11.74 9.41 19.50
N SER A 147 -12.84 9.02 20.16
CA SER A 147 -12.88 8.68 21.58
C SER A 147 -13.56 7.33 21.81
N PRO A 148 -13.31 6.66 22.94
CA PRO A 148 -13.96 5.38 23.24
C PRO A 148 -15.49 5.49 23.27
N GLY A 149 -16.05 6.61 23.75
CA GLY A 149 -17.49 6.84 23.77
C GLY A 149 -18.11 7.00 22.37
N ASP A 150 -17.38 7.65 21.44
CA ASP A 150 -17.80 7.73 20.04
C ASP A 150 -17.77 6.35 19.39
N LEU A 151 -16.74 5.55 19.69
CA LEU A 151 -16.57 4.19 19.18
C LEU A 151 -17.72 3.28 19.62
N ASP A 152 -18.08 3.30 20.91
CA ASP A 152 -19.21 2.55 21.44
C ASP A 152 -20.53 2.98 20.78
N THR A 153 -20.75 4.30 20.64
CA THR A 153 -21.95 4.86 20.01
C THR A 153 -22.06 4.41 18.55
N MET A 154 -20.97 4.47 17.80
CA MET A 154 -20.90 3.98 16.43
C MET A 154 -21.21 2.48 16.38
N ILE A 155 -20.59 1.65 17.22
CA ILE A 155 -20.85 0.19 17.25
C ILE A 155 -22.33 -0.11 17.48
N GLN A 156 -22.99 0.57 18.42
CA GLN A 156 -24.43 0.39 18.66
C GLN A 156 -25.30 0.80 17.47
N ASP A 157 -24.85 1.76 16.66
CA ASP A 157 -25.51 2.12 15.41
C ASP A 157 -25.30 1.04 14.34
N LEU A 158 -24.05 0.63 14.11
CA LEU A 158 -23.69 -0.36 13.09
C LEU A 158 -24.32 -1.73 13.36
N LEU A 159 -24.54 -2.12 14.62
CA LEU A 159 -25.23 -3.37 14.99
C LEU A 159 -26.68 -3.44 14.50
N LYS A 160 -27.30 -2.31 14.13
CA LYS A 160 -28.67 -2.23 13.59
C LYS A 160 -28.70 -2.35 12.06
N GLU A 161 -27.56 -2.19 11.41
CA GLU A 161 -27.45 -2.22 9.95
C GLU A 161 -27.43 -3.66 9.42
N LYS A 162 -27.83 -3.83 8.16
CA LYS A 162 -27.72 -5.12 7.45
C LYS A 162 -26.40 -5.26 6.70
N GLU A 163 -25.83 -4.14 6.30
CA GLU A 163 -24.64 -4.05 5.48
C GLU A 163 -23.93 -2.73 5.75
N ILE A 164 -22.59 -2.78 5.72
CA ILE A 164 -21.72 -1.63 5.89
C ILE A 164 -20.62 -1.70 4.82
N ALA A 165 -20.20 -0.56 4.31
CA ALA A 165 -19.01 -0.44 3.48
C ALA A 165 -17.82 -0.03 4.35
N VAL A 166 -16.64 -0.59 4.08
CA VAL A 166 -15.43 -0.35 4.87
C VAL A 166 -14.24 -0.15 3.93
N ASP A 167 -13.37 0.79 4.29
CA ASP A 167 -12.07 1.01 3.67
C ASP A 167 -11.06 1.47 4.74
N LEU A 168 -9.78 1.48 4.39
CA LEU A 168 -8.70 1.90 5.29
C LEU A 168 -7.67 2.76 4.56
N GLU A 169 -7.10 3.72 5.30
CA GLU A 169 -5.89 4.41 4.89
C GLU A 169 -4.71 4.00 5.76
N ALA A 170 -3.57 3.71 5.13
CA ALA A 170 -2.38 3.23 5.82
C ALA A 170 -1.14 4.04 5.47
N HIS A 171 -0.17 4.01 6.39
CA HIS A 171 1.13 4.64 6.21
C HIS A 171 2.25 3.65 6.50
N ASN A 172 3.23 3.55 5.60
CA ASN A 172 4.35 2.64 5.72
C ASN A 172 5.72 3.31 5.60
N TYR A 173 5.81 4.61 5.28
CA TYR A 173 7.11 5.26 5.09
C TYR A 173 7.84 5.51 6.42
N ARG A 174 7.09 5.88 7.46
CA ARG A 174 7.59 6.20 8.80
C ARG A 174 7.20 5.14 9.86
N SER A 175 7.20 3.88 9.44
CA SER A 175 7.00 2.69 10.28
C SER A 175 7.61 1.47 9.60
N PHE A 176 8.10 0.51 10.37
CA PHE A 176 8.72 -0.70 9.83
C PHE A 176 7.68 -1.63 9.18
N MET A 177 6.61 -1.97 9.90
CA MET A 177 5.53 -2.82 9.40
C MET A 177 4.41 -2.02 8.72
N GLY A 178 4.42 -0.70 8.87
CA GLY A 178 3.30 0.18 8.55
C GLY A 178 2.23 0.16 9.64
N PHE A 179 1.27 1.09 9.53
CA PHE A 179 0.13 1.19 10.43
C PHE A 179 -1.07 1.85 9.74
N THR A 180 -2.28 1.50 10.16
CA THR A 180 -3.54 2.11 9.74
C THR A 180 -3.68 3.49 10.38
N CYS A 181 -3.97 4.48 9.54
CA CYS A 181 -4.12 5.89 9.91
C CYS A 181 -5.57 6.36 9.96
N LEU A 182 -6.47 5.71 9.22
CA LEU A 182 -7.89 6.04 9.16
C LEU A 182 -8.67 4.77 8.81
N ILE A 183 -9.87 4.62 9.36
CA ILE A 183 -10.84 3.62 8.91
C ILE A 183 -12.12 4.34 8.52
N GLN A 184 -12.62 4.03 7.34
CA GLN A 184 -13.87 4.59 6.81
C GLN A 184 -14.96 3.54 6.92
N ILE A 185 -16.13 3.93 7.42
CA ILE A 185 -17.31 3.08 7.43
C ILE A 185 -18.50 3.87 6.91
N SER A 186 -19.18 3.33 5.90
CA SER A 186 -20.45 3.89 5.44
C SER A 186 -21.60 2.94 5.71
N THR A 187 -22.73 3.52 6.11
CA THR A 187 -24.04 2.87 6.18
C THR A 187 -24.92 3.42 5.06
N SER A 188 -26.17 2.98 4.99
CA SER A 188 -27.13 3.58 4.05
C SER A 188 -27.49 5.04 4.36
N SER A 189 -27.17 5.54 5.58
CA SER A 189 -27.66 6.83 6.08
C SER A 189 -26.60 7.75 6.67
N LYS A 190 -25.39 7.26 6.95
CA LYS A 190 -24.29 8.00 7.59
C LYS A 190 -22.93 7.49 7.12
N ASP A 191 -21.95 8.38 7.14
CA ASP A 191 -20.53 8.04 6.95
C ASP A 191 -19.76 8.30 8.25
N TYR A 192 -18.82 7.42 8.55
CA TYR A 192 -17.97 7.45 9.72
C TYR A 192 -16.51 7.52 9.29
N LEU A 193 -15.76 8.44 9.88
CA LEU A 193 -14.29 8.47 9.80
C LEU A 193 -13.73 8.23 11.19
N ILE A 194 -13.02 7.12 11.35
CA ILE A 194 -12.45 6.69 12.61
C ILE A 194 -10.99 7.09 12.62
N ASP A 195 -10.60 7.95 13.56
CA ASP A 195 -9.21 8.24 13.88
C ASP A 195 -8.71 7.23 14.93
N PRO A 196 -7.90 6.22 14.54
CA PRO A 196 -7.49 5.18 15.47
C PRO A 196 -6.42 5.65 16.46
N PHE A 197 -5.74 6.79 16.24
CA PHE A 197 -4.57 7.14 17.08
C PHE A 197 -4.91 7.33 18.56
N PRO A 198 -5.99 8.06 18.95
CA PRO A 198 -6.32 8.25 20.36
C PRO A 198 -6.98 7.02 21.02
N ILE A 199 -7.45 6.06 20.21
CA ILE A 199 -8.25 4.89 20.64
C ILE A 199 -7.65 3.57 20.18
N TRP A 200 -6.34 3.54 19.95
CA TRP A 200 -5.62 2.43 19.31
C TRP A 200 -5.84 1.09 20.02
N SER A 201 -5.84 1.10 21.36
CA SER A 201 -6.01 -0.07 22.24
C SER A 201 -7.45 -0.57 22.33
N GLU A 202 -8.41 0.30 22.01
CA GLU A 202 -9.84 0.11 22.21
C GLU A 202 -10.49 -0.49 20.96
N MET A 203 -9.85 -0.38 19.79
CA MET A 203 -10.37 -0.80 18.48
C MET A 203 -10.84 -2.26 18.41
N THR A 204 -10.28 -3.16 19.24
CA THR A 204 -10.64 -4.60 19.26
C THR A 204 -12.15 -4.86 19.43
N CYS A 205 -12.89 -3.94 20.08
CA CYS A 205 -14.33 -4.06 20.29
C CYS A 205 -15.14 -4.03 18.98
N LEU A 206 -14.60 -3.46 17.89
CA LEU A 206 -15.25 -3.42 16.59
C LEU A 206 -15.48 -4.82 15.98
N ASN A 207 -14.80 -5.86 16.50
CA ASN A 207 -15.12 -7.26 16.19
C ASN A 207 -16.59 -7.60 16.47
N GLN A 208 -17.28 -6.90 17.39
CA GLN A 208 -18.73 -7.09 17.62
C GLN A 208 -19.54 -6.95 16.32
N VAL A 209 -19.13 -6.05 15.42
CA VAL A 209 -19.75 -5.79 14.11
C VAL A 209 -19.02 -6.56 13.00
N PHE A 210 -17.70 -6.49 12.98
CA PHE A 210 -16.88 -7.02 11.88
C PHE A 210 -16.94 -8.56 11.77
N THR A 211 -17.18 -9.26 12.88
CA THR A 211 -17.38 -10.72 12.87
C THR A 211 -18.84 -11.12 12.98
N HIS A 212 -19.78 -10.16 13.02
CA HIS A 212 -21.21 -10.47 13.08
C HIS A 212 -21.68 -11.07 11.75
N PRO A 213 -22.15 -12.33 11.71
CA PRO A 213 -22.41 -13.03 10.47
C PRO A 213 -23.62 -12.47 9.71
N LYS A 214 -24.54 -11.75 10.38
CA LYS A 214 -25.72 -11.15 9.74
C LYS A 214 -25.48 -9.75 9.17
N ILE A 215 -24.33 -9.13 9.47
CA ILE A 215 -23.99 -7.80 8.94
C ILE A 215 -22.98 -8.04 7.82
N LEU A 216 -23.31 -7.65 6.59
CA LEU A 216 -22.39 -7.76 5.47
C LEU A 216 -21.34 -6.65 5.54
N LYS A 217 -20.05 -7.00 5.37
CA LYS A 217 -18.98 -6.01 5.21
C LYS A 217 -18.56 -5.94 3.75
N ILE A 218 -18.68 -4.77 3.14
CA ILE A 218 -18.41 -4.54 1.73
C ILE A 218 -17.07 -3.80 1.61
N PHE A 219 -16.16 -4.37 0.84
CA PHE A 219 -14.84 -3.80 0.56
C PHE A 219 -14.59 -3.70 -0.95
N HIS A 220 -13.51 -3.00 -1.33
CA HIS A 220 -12.97 -3.02 -2.68
C HIS A 220 -11.48 -3.38 -2.67
N GLY A 221 -11.15 -4.64 -2.96
CA GLY A 221 -9.76 -5.11 -2.99
C GLY A 221 -9.15 -5.25 -1.60
N ALA A 222 -9.80 -6.01 -0.72
CA ALA A 222 -9.53 -6.00 0.72
C ALA A 222 -8.26 -6.74 1.17
N ASP A 223 -7.41 -7.20 0.24
CA ASP A 223 -6.22 -8.02 0.52
C ASP A 223 -5.30 -7.39 1.56
N SER A 224 -5.05 -6.08 1.45
CA SER A 224 -4.21 -5.36 2.42
C SER A 224 -4.96 -5.01 3.70
N ASP A 225 -6.24 -4.64 3.57
CA ASP A 225 -7.09 -4.24 4.68
C ASP A 225 -7.27 -5.36 5.71
N VAL A 226 -7.52 -6.59 5.24
CA VAL A 226 -7.59 -7.78 6.10
C VAL A 226 -6.32 -7.90 6.95
N ILE A 227 -5.15 -7.71 6.33
CA ILE A 227 -3.86 -7.85 7.00
C ILE A 227 -3.61 -6.69 7.98
N TRP A 228 -3.94 -5.46 7.61
CA TRP A 228 -3.75 -4.29 8.45
C TRP A 228 -4.68 -4.30 9.67
N LEU A 229 -5.95 -4.68 9.49
CA LEU A 229 -6.92 -4.87 10.56
C LEU A 229 -6.43 -5.87 11.61
N GLN A 230 -5.82 -6.98 11.17
CA GLN A 230 -5.23 -7.97 12.07
C GLN A 230 -4.00 -7.41 12.79
N ARG A 231 -3.03 -6.88 12.04
CA ARG A 231 -1.75 -6.35 12.54
C ARG A 231 -1.96 -5.32 13.65
N ASP A 232 -2.80 -4.34 13.39
CA ASP A 232 -2.89 -3.14 14.22
C ASP A 232 -3.89 -3.31 15.37
N PHE A 233 -5.04 -3.92 15.08
CA PHE A 233 -6.20 -3.92 15.98
C PHE A 233 -6.71 -5.31 16.34
N SER A 234 -6.12 -6.38 15.78
CA SER A 234 -6.66 -7.75 15.90
C SER A 234 -8.15 -7.83 15.55
N LEU A 235 -8.52 -7.12 14.48
CA LEU A 235 -9.85 -7.15 13.90
C LEU A 235 -9.90 -8.22 12.80
N TYR A 236 -11.00 -8.96 12.78
CA TYR A 236 -11.25 -10.06 11.85
C TYR A 236 -12.59 -9.86 11.15
N LEU A 237 -12.74 -10.45 9.98
CA LEU A 237 -13.92 -10.26 9.14
C LEU A 237 -14.62 -11.60 8.86
N VAL A 238 -15.93 -11.62 9.04
CA VAL A 238 -16.83 -12.74 8.68
C VAL A 238 -17.98 -12.17 7.87
N ASN A 239 -18.46 -12.83 6.82
CA ASN A 239 -19.47 -12.30 5.89
C ASN A 239 -18.98 -11.02 5.18
N VAL A 240 -18.08 -11.21 4.21
CA VAL A 240 -17.48 -10.14 3.40
C VAL A 240 -17.90 -10.28 1.95
N PHE A 241 -18.10 -9.15 1.29
CA PHE A 241 -18.21 -9.05 -0.15
C PHE A 241 -17.19 -8.07 -0.70
N ASP A 242 -16.29 -8.55 -1.53
CA ASP A 242 -15.27 -7.74 -2.19
C ASP A 242 -15.69 -7.43 -3.64
N THR A 243 -15.96 -6.15 -3.90
CA THR A 243 -16.36 -5.64 -5.22
C THR A 243 -15.26 -5.79 -6.27
N PHE A 244 -13.97 -5.82 -5.90
CA PHE A 244 -12.89 -6.15 -6.83
C PHE A 244 -13.03 -7.60 -7.31
N ARG A 245 -13.30 -8.56 -6.42
CA ARG A 245 -13.50 -9.97 -6.79
C ARG A 245 -14.74 -10.16 -7.66
N ALA A 246 -15.82 -9.44 -7.35
CA ALA A 246 -17.01 -9.39 -8.19
C ALA A 246 -16.71 -8.85 -9.60
N SER A 247 -15.87 -7.81 -9.74
CA SER A 247 -15.51 -7.25 -11.06
C SER A 247 -14.74 -8.26 -11.93
N VAL A 248 -13.92 -9.12 -11.29
CA VAL A 248 -13.21 -10.21 -11.97
C VAL A 248 -14.20 -11.25 -12.49
N LEU A 249 -15.20 -11.63 -11.69
CA LEU A 249 -16.24 -12.60 -12.06
C LEU A 249 -17.20 -12.07 -13.13
N LEU A 250 -17.45 -10.76 -13.12
CA LEU A 250 -18.17 -10.07 -14.19
C LEU A 250 -17.34 -9.89 -15.46
N GLU A 251 -16.07 -10.32 -15.46
CA GLU A 251 -15.13 -10.28 -16.58
C GLU A 251 -14.79 -8.84 -17.03
N PHE A 252 -14.76 -7.89 -16.09
CA PHE A 252 -14.28 -6.55 -16.41
C PHE A 252 -12.82 -6.61 -16.86
N PRO A 253 -12.40 -5.82 -17.87
CA PRO A 253 -11.00 -5.74 -18.30
C PRO A 253 -10.06 -5.42 -17.14
N LYS A 254 -8.80 -5.85 -17.17
CA LYS A 254 -7.85 -5.64 -16.06
C LYS A 254 -7.73 -4.17 -15.61
N GLY A 255 -7.76 -3.22 -16.55
CA GLY A 255 -7.73 -1.78 -16.26
C GLY A 255 -9.04 -1.19 -15.72
N SER A 256 -10.12 -1.96 -15.71
CA SER A 256 -11.49 -1.57 -15.37
C SER A 256 -11.99 -2.24 -14.09
N ARG A 257 -11.08 -2.53 -13.16
CA ARG A 257 -11.40 -3.20 -11.88
C ARG A 257 -11.15 -2.33 -10.65
N SER A 258 -10.66 -1.11 -10.83
CA SER A 258 -10.42 -0.17 -9.72
C SER A 258 -11.71 0.48 -9.22
N LEU A 259 -11.72 0.92 -7.97
CA LEU A 259 -12.86 1.63 -7.38
C LEU A 259 -13.24 2.88 -8.19
N LYS A 260 -12.24 3.66 -8.63
CA LYS A 260 -12.44 4.79 -9.57
C LYS A 260 -13.25 4.40 -10.81
N TYR A 261 -12.98 3.22 -11.38
CA TYR A 261 -13.75 2.74 -12.53
C TYR A 261 -15.19 2.37 -12.14
N LEU A 262 -15.39 1.72 -10.99
CA LEU A 262 -16.72 1.35 -10.51
C LEU A 262 -17.58 2.59 -10.19
N LEU A 263 -17.00 3.61 -9.56
CA LEU A 263 -17.62 4.90 -9.32
C LEU A 263 -18.05 5.57 -10.63
N SER A 264 -17.15 5.63 -11.61
CA SER A 264 -17.47 6.19 -12.93
C SER A 264 -18.57 5.40 -13.64
N ARG A 265 -18.51 4.06 -13.60
CA ARG A 265 -19.46 3.17 -14.28
C ARG A 265 -20.86 3.19 -13.66
N TYR A 266 -20.98 3.08 -12.35
CA TYR A 266 -22.27 2.88 -11.68
C TYR A 266 -22.87 4.17 -11.12
N ILE A 267 -22.04 5.17 -10.80
CA ILE A 267 -22.48 6.46 -10.25
C ILE A 267 -22.35 7.60 -11.27
N GLY A 268 -21.45 7.46 -12.26
CA GLY A 268 -21.09 8.57 -13.16
C GLY A 268 -20.10 9.55 -12.54
N LEU A 269 -19.48 9.19 -11.41
CA LEU A 269 -18.55 10.05 -10.66
C LEU A 269 -17.11 9.80 -11.10
N ASN A 270 -16.42 10.86 -11.51
CA ASN A 270 -15.00 10.82 -11.86
C ASN A 270 -14.17 11.35 -10.68
N VAL A 271 -13.58 10.42 -9.93
CA VAL A 271 -12.68 10.73 -8.81
C VAL A 271 -11.26 10.98 -9.30
N ASP A 272 -10.60 11.98 -8.72
CA ASP A 272 -9.18 12.24 -8.91
C ASP A 272 -8.34 11.48 -7.89
N LYS A 273 -7.25 10.86 -8.32
CA LYS A 273 -6.37 10.03 -7.45
C LYS A 273 -5.35 10.87 -6.67
N GLN A 274 -5.70 12.10 -6.32
CA GLN A 274 -4.73 13.07 -5.83
C GLN A 274 -4.13 12.67 -4.47
N TYR A 275 -4.90 11.99 -3.61
CA TYR A 275 -4.51 11.71 -2.23
C TYR A 275 -4.05 10.28 -1.94
N GLN A 276 -3.97 9.41 -2.96
CA GLN A 276 -3.56 8.01 -2.78
C GLN A 276 -2.14 7.86 -2.18
N LEU A 277 -1.27 8.86 -2.36
CA LEU A 277 0.10 8.90 -1.82
C LEU A 277 0.29 9.97 -0.73
N ALA A 278 -0.81 10.52 -0.19
CA ALA A 278 -0.78 11.53 0.84
C ALA A 278 -0.32 10.95 2.20
N ASP A 279 0.17 11.83 3.07
CA ASP A 279 0.52 11.44 4.42
C ASP A 279 -0.71 11.43 5.33
N TRP A 280 -1.38 10.29 5.44
CA TRP A 280 -2.60 10.11 6.25
C TRP A 280 -2.41 10.27 7.77
N ARG A 281 -1.18 10.52 8.23
CA ARG A 281 -0.87 10.83 9.63
C ARG A 281 -1.21 12.27 10.00
N ILE A 282 -1.45 13.14 9.01
CA ILE A 282 -1.73 14.57 9.23
C ILE A 282 -2.99 14.74 10.10
N ARG A 283 -2.90 15.62 11.11
CA ARG A 283 -4.02 16.05 11.95
C ARG A 283 -3.96 17.58 12.20
N PRO A 284 -5.09 18.31 12.19
CA PRO A 284 -6.42 17.84 11.74
C PRO A 284 -6.38 17.44 10.25
N LEU A 285 -7.26 16.51 9.85
CA LEU A 285 -7.30 16.04 8.47
C LEU A 285 -7.85 17.17 7.57
N PRO A 286 -7.16 17.54 6.47
CA PRO A 286 -7.68 18.54 5.54
C PRO A 286 -9.02 18.12 4.93
N SER A 287 -9.91 19.08 4.65
CA SER A 287 -11.26 18.84 4.10
C SER A 287 -11.26 18.02 2.81
N GLU A 288 -10.23 18.17 1.99
CA GLU A 288 -10.07 17.49 0.71
C GLU A 288 -9.72 16.02 0.91
N MET A 289 -8.90 15.71 1.92
CA MET A 289 -8.58 14.33 2.32
C MET A 289 -9.78 13.69 3.02
N GLU A 290 -10.54 14.45 3.82
CA GLU A 290 -11.79 14.00 4.43
C GLU A 290 -12.81 13.59 3.37
N LYS A 291 -13.02 14.44 2.36
CA LYS A 291 -13.92 14.14 1.24
C LYS A 291 -13.45 12.91 0.47
N TYR A 292 -12.16 12.83 0.14
CA TYR A 292 -11.59 11.68 -0.56
C TYR A 292 -11.83 10.37 0.20
N ALA A 293 -11.46 10.33 1.49
CA ALA A 293 -11.65 9.15 2.34
C ALA A 293 -13.12 8.73 2.39
N ARG A 294 -14.02 9.70 2.47
CA ARG A 294 -15.46 9.44 2.51
C ARG A 294 -15.99 8.86 1.20
N GLU A 295 -15.48 9.30 0.05
CA GLU A 295 -15.91 8.81 -1.27
C GLU A 295 -15.59 7.32 -1.50
N ASP A 296 -14.56 6.79 -0.83
CA ASP A 296 -14.15 5.38 -0.97
C ASP A 296 -15.20 4.39 -0.44
N THR A 297 -15.94 4.75 0.61
CA THR A 297 -17.00 3.88 1.18
C THR A 297 -18.41 4.34 0.88
N HIS A 298 -18.65 5.65 0.72
CA HIS A 298 -20.00 6.21 0.62
C HIS A 298 -20.85 5.54 -0.46
N TYR A 299 -20.30 5.38 -1.66
CA TYR A 299 -20.99 4.77 -2.81
C TYR A 299 -20.92 3.24 -2.88
N LEU A 300 -20.12 2.62 -2.02
CA LEU A 300 -19.73 1.22 -2.17
C LEU A 300 -20.89 0.26 -1.91
N ILE A 301 -21.82 0.60 -1.01
CA ILE A 301 -23.06 -0.15 -0.78
C ILE A 301 -23.91 -0.19 -2.05
N PHE A 302 -24.09 0.95 -2.71
CA PHE A 302 -24.85 1.02 -3.96
C PHE A 302 -24.18 0.22 -5.07
N ILE A 303 -22.85 0.35 -5.21
CA ILE A 303 -22.06 -0.43 -6.17
C ILE A 303 -22.23 -1.92 -5.92
N TYR A 304 -22.14 -2.38 -4.67
CA TYR A 304 -22.42 -3.77 -4.30
C TYR A 304 -23.79 -4.22 -4.80
N ARG A 305 -24.86 -3.45 -4.53
CA ARG A 305 -26.23 -3.82 -4.93
C ARG A 305 -26.36 -3.94 -6.45
N LYS A 306 -25.73 -3.04 -7.22
CA LYS A 306 -25.67 -3.12 -8.69
C LYS A 306 -24.89 -4.34 -9.17
N MET A 307 -23.69 -4.55 -8.66
CA MET A 307 -22.85 -5.70 -9.02
C MET A 307 -23.50 -7.04 -8.63
N LYS A 308 -24.24 -7.08 -7.53
CA LYS A 308 -25.04 -8.23 -7.13
C LYS A 308 -26.12 -8.53 -8.18
N SER A 309 -26.85 -7.53 -8.67
CA SER A 309 -27.81 -7.73 -9.78
C SER A 309 -27.10 -8.28 -11.02
N ASP A 310 -25.99 -7.65 -11.43
CA ASP A 310 -25.21 -8.08 -12.60
C ASP A 310 -24.73 -9.54 -12.46
N LEU A 311 -24.29 -9.94 -11.26
CA LEU A 311 -23.85 -11.32 -10.98
C LEU A 311 -25.02 -12.31 -11.03
N LEU A 312 -26.19 -11.94 -10.52
CA LEU A 312 -27.38 -12.77 -10.57
C LEU A 312 -27.88 -12.95 -12.01
N GLU A 313 -27.90 -11.88 -12.80
CA GLU A 313 -28.30 -11.90 -14.21
C GLU A 313 -27.33 -12.71 -15.09
N LYS A 314 -26.03 -12.64 -14.80
CA LYS A 314 -25.00 -13.43 -15.50
C LYS A 314 -24.90 -14.88 -15.00
N SER A 315 -25.47 -15.19 -13.84
CA SER A 315 -25.48 -16.55 -13.30
C SER A 315 -26.34 -17.47 -14.17
N ASN A 316 -25.96 -18.74 -14.24
CA ASN A 316 -26.75 -19.79 -14.90
C ASN A 316 -27.05 -20.91 -13.91
N ARG A 317 -27.85 -21.91 -14.31
CA ARG A 317 -28.27 -23.02 -13.43
C ARG A 317 -27.12 -23.83 -12.81
N GLU A 318 -25.91 -23.75 -13.38
CA GLU A 318 -24.72 -24.50 -12.93
C GLU A 318 -23.71 -23.63 -12.17
N LYS A 319 -23.73 -22.30 -12.37
CA LYS A 319 -22.78 -21.35 -11.79
C LYS A 319 -23.50 -20.21 -11.09
N HIS A 320 -23.60 -20.30 -9.77
CA HIS A 320 -24.01 -19.20 -8.92
C HIS A 320 -22.83 -18.25 -8.70
N LEU A 321 -22.61 -17.32 -9.63
CA LEU A 321 -21.47 -16.37 -9.59
C LEU A 321 -21.48 -15.52 -8.33
N LEU A 322 -22.66 -15.21 -7.79
CA LEU A 322 -22.80 -14.50 -6.52
C LEU A 322 -22.18 -15.29 -5.37
N VAL A 323 -22.47 -16.59 -5.27
CA VAL A 323 -21.88 -17.47 -4.25
C VAL A 323 -20.36 -17.51 -4.39
N THR A 324 -19.85 -17.68 -5.61
CA THR A 324 -18.41 -17.64 -5.88
C THR A 324 -17.77 -16.30 -5.50
N ALA A 325 -18.49 -15.18 -5.61
CA ALA A 325 -17.99 -13.87 -5.17
C ALA A 325 -17.82 -13.84 -3.64
N TYR A 326 -18.79 -14.34 -2.87
CA TYR A 326 -18.68 -14.46 -1.41
C TYR A 326 -17.60 -15.46 -0.99
N ASP A 327 -17.45 -16.59 -1.70
CA ASP A 327 -16.41 -17.58 -1.40
C ASP A 327 -15.02 -16.96 -1.57
N ARG A 328 -14.77 -16.28 -2.71
CA ARG A 328 -13.50 -15.57 -2.96
C ARG A 328 -13.25 -14.43 -1.98
N SER A 329 -14.31 -13.76 -1.53
CA SER A 329 -14.23 -12.72 -0.49
C SER A 329 -13.99 -13.29 0.90
N SER A 330 -14.45 -14.52 1.16
CA SER A 330 -14.17 -15.23 2.41
C SER A 330 -12.75 -15.80 2.41
N ASP A 331 -12.23 -16.23 1.25
CA ASP A 331 -10.86 -16.73 1.11
C ASP A 331 -9.82 -15.68 1.48
N ILE A 332 -9.98 -14.42 1.07
CA ILE A 332 -9.07 -13.35 1.48
C ILE A 332 -9.06 -13.17 3.00
N CYS A 333 -10.22 -13.34 3.66
CA CYS A 333 -10.37 -13.17 5.11
C CYS A 333 -9.71 -14.31 5.90
N LYS A 334 -9.35 -15.44 5.25
CA LYS A 334 -8.59 -16.53 5.88
C LYS A 334 -7.09 -16.22 6.01
N SER A 335 -6.61 -15.19 5.30
CA SER A 335 -5.21 -14.77 5.32
C SER A 335 -4.79 -14.36 6.73
N ARG A 336 -3.51 -14.58 7.06
CA ARG A 336 -2.92 -14.20 8.35
C ARG A 336 -1.86 -13.14 8.15
N PHE A 337 -1.84 -12.16 9.04
CA PHE A 337 -0.67 -11.29 9.13
C PHE A 337 0.52 -12.06 9.71
N GLU A 338 1.62 -12.03 8.97
CA GLU A 338 2.92 -12.55 9.38
C GLU A 338 3.93 -11.40 9.37
N LYS A 339 4.75 -11.30 10.42
CA LYS A 339 5.78 -10.26 10.46
C LYS A 339 6.77 -10.51 9.32
N PRO A 340 7.25 -9.46 8.62
CA PRO A 340 8.28 -9.63 7.61
C PRO A 340 9.50 -10.33 8.21
N ILE A 341 9.96 -11.44 7.61
CA ILE A 341 11.16 -12.16 8.06
C ILE A 341 12.38 -11.64 7.29
N PHE A 342 13.50 -11.48 8.00
CA PHE A 342 14.78 -11.20 7.35
C PHE A 342 15.30 -12.45 6.67
N HIS A 343 15.51 -12.40 5.36
CA HIS A 343 16.19 -13.48 4.64
C HIS A 343 17.57 -12.99 4.24
N GLU A 344 18.59 -13.78 4.57
CA GLU A 344 19.98 -13.43 4.28
C GLU A 344 20.24 -13.23 2.79
N THR A 345 19.46 -13.83 1.89
CA THR A 345 19.66 -13.76 0.43
C THR A 345 18.93 -12.60 -0.25
N LYS A 346 17.98 -11.92 0.43
CA LYS A 346 17.16 -10.85 -0.19
C LYS A 346 17.97 -9.65 -0.68
N HIS A 347 19.18 -9.44 -0.15
CA HIS A 347 20.09 -8.41 -0.67
C HIS A 347 20.51 -8.67 -2.13
N LEU A 348 20.54 -9.94 -2.58
CA LEU A 348 20.88 -10.30 -3.96
C LEU A 348 19.75 -9.96 -4.94
N ASP A 349 18.50 -10.03 -4.50
CA ASP A 349 17.36 -9.62 -5.34
C ASP A 349 17.42 -8.13 -5.68
N LEU A 350 18.00 -7.33 -4.78
CA LEU A 350 18.23 -5.91 -5.03
C LEU A 350 19.19 -5.70 -6.22
N LEU A 351 20.24 -6.52 -6.33
CA LEU A 351 21.18 -6.47 -7.47
C LEU A 351 20.52 -6.91 -8.77
N LYS A 352 19.79 -8.03 -8.73
CA LYS A 352 19.07 -8.56 -9.91
C LYS A 352 18.10 -7.52 -10.47
N LYS A 353 17.29 -6.90 -9.61
CA LYS A 353 16.33 -5.85 -10.01
C LYS A 353 17.00 -4.61 -10.61
N ASN A 354 18.17 -4.23 -10.10
CA ASN A 354 18.90 -3.04 -10.57
C ASN A 354 19.94 -3.34 -11.66
N ARG A 355 20.04 -4.59 -12.12
CA ARG A 355 21.01 -5.06 -13.14
C ARG A 355 22.45 -4.64 -12.82
N ARG A 356 22.85 -4.71 -11.54
CA ARG A 356 24.22 -4.43 -11.09
C ARG A 356 24.97 -5.73 -10.81
N SER A 357 26.28 -5.71 -11.07
CA SER A 357 27.20 -6.80 -10.71
C SER A 357 28.26 -6.26 -9.77
N PHE A 358 28.48 -6.94 -8.66
CA PHE A 358 29.39 -6.54 -7.59
C PHE A 358 30.50 -7.57 -7.44
N ASN A 359 31.72 -7.10 -7.16
CA ASN A 359 32.81 -7.97 -6.75
C ASN A 359 32.63 -8.44 -5.29
N SER A 360 33.48 -9.35 -4.84
CA SER A 360 33.41 -9.95 -3.49
C SER A 360 33.42 -8.92 -2.34
N LYS A 361 34.18 -7.83 -2.46
CA LYS A 361 34.18 -6.74 -1.46
C LYS A 361 32.85 -6.00 -1.42
N GLN A 362 32.32 -5.69 -2.61
CA GLN A 362 31.07 -4.95 -2.75
C GLN A 362 29.87 -5.80 -2.32
N LEU A 363 29.91 -7.13 -2.55
CA LEU A 363 28.92 -8.08 -2.04
C LEU A 363 28.95 -8.18 -0.51
N PHE A 364 30.14 -8.20 0.09
CA PHE A 364 30.29 -8.16 1.54
C PHE A 364 29.67 -6.89 2.13
N ALA A 365 30.00 -5.72 1.57
CA ALA A 365 29.39 -4.46 1.98
C ALA A 365 27.86 -4.47 1.81
N LEU A 366 27.37 -5.02 0.69
CA LEU A 366 25.93 -5.12 0.43
C LEU A 366 25.22 -5.99 1.48
N LYS A 367 25.75 -7.16 1.81
CA LYS A 367 25.18 -8.06 2.83
C LYS A 367 25.05 -7.34 4.17
N ASP A 368 26.14 -6.74 4.65
CA ASP A 368 26.21 -6.16 5.99
C ASP A 368 25.45 -4.83 6.08
N ILE A 369 25.51 -3.97 5.06
CA ILE A 369 24.71 -2.73 5.02
C ILE A 369 23.21 -3.06 4.94
N TYR A 370 22.84 -4.09 4.18
CA TYR A 370 21.44 -4.53 4.10
C TYR A 370 20.94 -5.06 5.45
N ALA A 371 21.74 -5.87 6.15
CA ALA A 371 21.43 -6.37 7.49
C ALA A 371 21.36 -5.23 8.52
N TRP A 372 22.32 -4.31 8.50
CA TRP A 372 22.34 -3.11 9.33
C TRP A 372 21.07 -2.27 9.14
N ARG A 373 20.71 -2.00 7.88
CA ARG A 373 19.49 -1.24 7.54
C ARG A 373 18.25 -1.91 8.09
N HIS A 374 18.13 -3.22 7.94
CA HIS A 374 16.99 -3.99 8.42
C HIS A 374 16.89 -3.97 9.96
N LYS A 375 18.01 -4.18 10.65
CA LYS A 375 18.08 -4.12 12.12
C LYS A 375 17.70 -2.74 12.66
N LEU A 376 18.21 -1.68 12.02
CA LEU A 376 17.92 -0.31 12.40
C LEU A 376 16.46 0.06 12.13
N ALA A 377 15.92 -0.33 10.98
CA ALA A 377 14.52 -0.12 10.62
C ALA A 377 13.55 -0.70 11.67
N ARG A 378 13.81 -1.93 12.14
CA ARG A 378 13.06 -2.55 13.23
C ARG A 378 13.16 -1.76 14.54
N ARG A 379 14.38 -1.42 14.94
CA ARG A 379 14.67 -0.76 16.22
C ARG A 379 13.99 0.61 16.32
N GLU A 380 14.06 1.39 15.25
CA GLU A 380 13.53 2.75 15.23
C GLU A 380 12.04 2.79 14.84
N ASP A 381 11.44 1.66 14.45
CA ASP A 381 10.13 1.58 13.79
C ASP A 381 10.04 2.56 12.60
N GLU A 382 10.91 2.36 11.62
CA GLU A 382 10.98 3.15 10.40
C GLU A 382 11.08 2.23 9.19
N SER A 383 10.66 2.68 8.01
CA SER A 383 10.81 1.87 6.81
C SER A 383 12.27 1.76 6.40
N GLU A 384 12.64 0.65 5.76
CA GLU A 384 13.98 0.50 5.19
C GLU A 384 14.31 1.63 4.20
N HIS A 385 13.30 2.13 3.47
CA HIS A 385 13.47 3.24 2.53
C HIS A 385 13.76 4.57 3.23
N TYR A 386 13.16 4.81 4.40
CA TYR A 386 13.45 5.99 5.22
C TYR A 386 14.83 5.93 5.87
N ILE A 387 15.26 4.74 6.31
CA ILE A 387 16.61 4.52 6.87
C ILE A 387 17.68 4.79 5.80
N LEU A 388 17.63 4.07 4.68
CA LEU A 388 18.59 4.19 3.59
C LEU A 388 17.97 3.70 2.26
N PRO A 389 17.61 4.61 1.34
CA PRO A 389 17.05 4.26 0.04
C PRO A 389 17.92 3.29 -0.76
N ASN A 390 17.26 2.37 -1.48
CA ASN A 390 17.91 1.32 -2.27
C ASN A 390 19.03 1.83 -3.20
N HIS A 391 18.78 2.94 -3.92
CA HIS A 391 19.77 3.49 -4.85
C HIS A 391 21.01 4.04 -4.13
N MET A 392 20.84 4.69 -2.95
CA MET A 392 21.95 5.20 -2.15
C MET A 392 22.76 4.05 -1.54
N LEU A 393 22.07 3.02 -1.03
CA LEU A 393 22.71 1.79 -0.53
C LEU A 393 23.62 1.18 -1.60
N LEU A 394 23.10 1.00 -2.80
CA LEU A 394 23.85 0.43 -3.92
C LEU A 394 25.04 1.31 -4.32
N ASN A 395 24.91 2.63 -4.27
CA ASN A 395 26.02 3.55 -4.58
C ASN A 395 27.13 3.46 -3.53
N ILE A 396 26.79 3.41 -2.24
CA ILE A 396 27.78 3.20 -1.16
C ILE A 396 28.54 1.89 -1.35
N CYS A 397 27.81 0.81 -1.67
CA CYS A 397 28.41 -0.50 -1.92
C CYS A 397 29.28 -0.51 -3.18
N SER A 398 28.92 0.26 -4.21
CA SER A 398 29.67 0.33 -5.47
C SER A 398 31.00 1.06 -5.29
N GLU A 399 30.97 2.22 -4.64
CA GLU A 399 32.15 3.10 -4.48
C GLU A 399 33.07 2.67 -3.33
N LEU A 400 32.53 2.04 -2.28
CA LEU A 400 33.26 1.68 -1.05
C LEU A 400 34.11 2.86 -0.52
N PRO A 401 33.49 3.99 -0.14
CA PRO A 401 34.22 5.20 0.27
C PRO A 401 35.19 4.94 1.43
N ARG A 402 36.41 5.49 1.34
CA ARG A 402 37.46 5.32 2.37
C ARG A 402 37.16 6.10 3.65
N GLU A 403 36.51 7.24 3.53
CA GLU A 403 36.23 8.17 4.61
C GLU A 403 34.73 8.31 4.82
N MET A 404 34.32 8.65 6.04
CA MET A 404 32.92 8.89 6.41
C MET A 404 32.25 9.95 5.53
N GLN A 405 32.99 11.00 5.14
CA GLN A 405 32.48 12.05 4.27
C GLN A 405 32.12 11.53 2.87
N GLY A 406 32.80 10.49 2.39
CA GLY A 406 32.47 9.84 1.13
C GLY A 406 31.11 9.15 1.15
N ILE A 407 30.68 8.60 2.30
CA ILE A 407 29.34 8.02 2.46
C ILE A 407 28.28 9.13 2.35
N LEU A 408 28.50 10.26 3.03
CA LEU A 408 27.58 11.40 3.00
C LEU A 408 27.46 12.00 1.59
N ALA A 409 28.56 12.07 0.84
CA ALA A 409 28.56 12.58 -0.53
C ALA A 409 27.72 11.74 -1.50
N LEU A 410 27.51 10.45 -1.21
CA LEU A 410 26.70 9.53 -2.02
C LEU A 410 25.21 9.57 -1.69
N CYS A 411 24.82 10.32 -0.65
CA CYS A 411 23.44 10.43 -0.17
C CYS A 411 22.92 11.86 -0.40
N ASN A 412 22.03 12.05 -1.37
CA ASN A 412 21.39 13.34 -1.63
C ASN A 412 19.85 13.22 -1.76
N PRO A 413 19.06 13.77 -0.82
CA PRO A 413 19.48 14.34 0.47
C PRO A 413 20.05 13.26 1.42
N ILE A 414 20.80 13.67 2.44
CA ILE A 414 21.36 12.75 3.43
C ILE A 414 20.24 12.23 4.35
N PRO A 415 19.95 10.92 4.41
CA PRO A 415 18.98 10.39 5.36
C PRO A 415 19.42 10.64 6.81
N PRO A 416 18.51 11.05 7.72
CA PRO A 416 18.86 11.34 9.11
C PRO A 416 19.56 10.17 9.82
N HIS A 417 19.09 8.94 9.58
CA HIS A 417 19.64 7.73 10.19
C HIS A 417 21.02 7.37 9.65
N VAL A 418 21.34 7.70 8.40
CA VAL A 418 22.69 7.58 7.85
C VAL A 418 23.64 8.54 8.57
N LYS A 419 23.21 9.80 8.79
CA LYS A 419 24.02 10.79 9.50
C LYS A 419 24.26 10.41 10.97
N GLN A 420 23.24 9.91 11.66
CA GLN A 420 23.32 9.51 13.08
C GLN A 420 24.20 8.28 13.31
N ASN A 421 24.17 7.31 12.38
CA ASN A 421 24.87 6.03 12.52
C ASN A 421 26.08 5.93 11.55
N LEU A 422 26.66 7.07 11.20
CA LEU A 422 27.71 7.17 10.17
C LEU A 422 28.96 6.37 10.53
N VAL A 423 29.29 6.28 11.82
CA VAL A 423 30.44 5.50 12.32
C VAL A 423 30.22 4.00 12.07
N GLU A 424 29.07 3.47 12.47
CA GLU A 424 28.71 2.06 12.26
C GLU A 424 28.71 1.69 10.77
N LEU A 425 28.10 2.54 9.94
CA LEU A 425 28.07 2.34 8.50
C LEU A 425 29.46 2.41 7.86
N HIS A 426 30.34 3.29 8.33
CA HIS A 426 31.73 3.38 7.87
C HIS A 426 32.56 2.17 8.29
N THR A 427 32.36 1.64 9.50
CA THR A 427 33.01 0.40 9.94
C THR A 427 32.70 -0.77 9.00
N ILE A 428 31.44 -0.94 8.60
CA ILE A 428 31.03 -1.98 7.64
C ILE A 428 31.77 -1.82 6.30
N VAL A 429 31.83 -0.59 5.76
CA VAL A 429 32.54 -0.32 4.51
C VAL A 429 34.05 -0.56 4.66
N TYR A 430 34.63 -0.16 5.79
CA TYR A 430 36.05 -0.37 6.08
C TYR A 430 36.41 -1.87 6.11
N GLU A 431 35.61 -2.68 6.81
CA GLU A 431 35.78 -4.14 6.86
C GLU A 431 35.63 -4.78 5.48
N ALA A 432 34.64 -4.36 4.69
CA ALA A 432 34.43 -4.81 3.33
C ALA A 432 35.66 -4.55 2.43
N ARG A 433 36.30 -3.39 2.59
CA ARG A 433 37.52 -3.03 1.83
C ARG A 433 38.71 -3.92 2.17
N GLY A 434 38.77 -4.41 3.42
CA GLY A 434 39.82 -5.30 3.92
C GLY A 434 39.72 -6.75 3.45
N LYS A 435 38.58 -7.18 2.91
CA LYS A 435 38.39 -8.55 2.40
C LYS A 435 39.24 -8.84 1.15
N PRO A 436 39.65 -10.09 0.88
CA PRO A 436 40.35 -10.42 -0.35
C PRO A 436 39.43 -10.28 -1.57
N LEU A 437 39.99 -9.86 -2.72
CA LEU A 437 39.28 -9.93 -4.00
C LEU A 437 39.31 -11.37 -4.50
N THR A 438 38.24 -12.12 -4.24
CA THR A 438 38.03 -13.43 -4.87
C THR A 438 37.40 -13.25 -6.24
N PHE A 439 37.81 -14.07 -7.20
CA PHE A 439 37.16 -14.18 -8.51
C PHE A 439 35.88 -15.01 -8.36
N THR A 440 34.89 -14.45 -7.68
CA THR A 440 33.57 -15.07 -7.61
C THR A 440 32.83 -14.61 -8.86
N SER A 441 32.59 -15.52 -9.82
CA SER A 441 31.63 -15.21 -10.86
C SER A 441 30.28 -15.05 -10.14
N ALA A 442 29.76 -13.82 -10.08
CA ALA A 442 28.50 -13.50 -9.39
C ALA A 442 27.28 -14.25 -9.96
N ILE A 443 27.50 -15.10 -10.97
CA ILE A 443 26.53 -15.98 -11.63
C ILE A 443 26.56 -17.39 -11.00
N GLN A 444 27.68 -17.86 -10.45
CA GLN A 444 27.76 -19.21 -9.87
C GLN A 444 27.11 -19.31 -8.49
N GLU A 445 27.25 -18.34 -7.59
CA GLU A 445 26.58 -18.42 -6.28
C GLU A 445 25.06 -18.29 -6.40
N ALA A 446 24.57 -17.47 -7.34
CA ALA A 446 23.15 -17.40 -7.63
C ALA A 446 22.63 -18.75 -8.17
N ASN A 447 23.32 -19.34 -9.15
CA ASN A 447 22.91 -20.62 -9.76
C ASN A 447 23.06 -21.83 -8.82
N VAL A 448 24.09 -21.88 -7.98
CA VAL A 448 24.31 -22.99 -7.04
C VAL A 448 23.24 -23.00 -5.94
N LEU A 449 22.80 -21.83 -5.47
CA LEU A 449 21.70 -21.73 -4.49
C LEU A 449 20.31 -21.92 -5.13
N THR A 450 20.10 -21.53 -6.39
CA THR A 450 18.81 -21.81 -7.08
C THR A 450 18.63 -23.30 -7.35
N ILE A 451 19.72 -24.04 -7.63
CA ILE A 451 19.67 -25.48 -7.83
C ILE A 451 19.29 -26.20 -6.52
N GLN A 452 19.81 -25.75 -5.38
CA GLN A 452 19.44 -26.30 -4.07
C GLN A 452 17.98 -25.99 -3.69
N GLU A 453 17.47 -24.79 -3.97
CA GLU A 453 16.04 -24.48 -3.74
C GLU A 453 15.12 -25.26 -4.69
N SER A 454 15.50 -25.46 -5.96
CA SER A 454 14.69 -26.24 -6.90
C SER A 454 14.72 -27.74 -6.61
N GLU A 455 15.81 -28.29 -6.06
CA GLU A 455 15.88 -29.69 -5.62
C GLU A 455 15.10 -29.94 -4.32
N ILE A 456 14.97 -28.92 -3.45
CA ILE A 456 14.11 -28.99 -2.26
C ILE A 456 12.63 -28.87 -2.65
N ILE A 457 12.29 -28.00 -3.61
CA ILE A 457 10.91 -27.86 -4.11
C ILE A 457 10.48 -29.09 -4.94
N ALA A 458 11.37 -29.65 -5.77
CA ALA A 458 11.05 -30.84 -6.57
C ALA A 458 10.86 -32.12 -5.74
N ASN A 459 11.46 -32.20 -4.53
CA ASN A 459 11.26 -33.34 -3.62
C ASN A 459 9.98 -33.22 -2.77
N ASN A 460 9.39 -32.03 -2.66
CA ASN A 460 8.12 -31.80 -1.96
C ASN A 460 6.87 -31.88 -2.88
N ASP A 461 7.05 -31.95 -4.20
CA ASP A 461 5.94 -32.05 -5.18
C ASP A 461 5.63 -33.48 -5.64
N VAL A 462 6.02 -34.50 -4.87
CA VAL A 462 5.64 -35.89 -5.15
C VAL A 462 4.40 -36.29 -4.33
N ILE A 463 3.24 -36.07 -4.97
CA ILE A 463 1.95 -36.79 -4.90
C ILE A 463 0.76 -35.91 -4.50
N GLN A 464 -0.08 -35.52 -5.49
CA GLN A 464 -1.48 -35.96 -5.57
C GLN A 464 -2.10 -35.60 -6.94
N ASP A 465 -2.19 -36.60 -7.82
CA ASP A 465 -3.03 -36.60 -9.02
C ASP A 465 -4.51 -36.69 -8.59
N PRO A 466 -5.39 -35.75 -8.96
CA PRO A 466 -6.76 -35.63 -8.43
C PRO A 466 -7.79 -36.64 -8.98
N LEU A 467 -7.38 -37.81 -9.49
CA LEU A 467 -8.29 -38.82 -10.05
C LEU A 467 -8.22 -40.23 -9.42
N LYS A 468 -7.68 -40.39 -8.20
CA LYS A 468 -7.80 -41.66 -7.45
C LYS A 468 -8.52 -41.51 -6.12
N CYS A 469 -9.74 -42.03 -6.04
CA CYS A 469 -10.50 -42.25 -4.81
C CYS A 469 -9.87 -43.40 -3.98
N PRO A 470 -9.55 -43.22 -2.69
CA PRO A 470 -8.92 -44.25 -1.86
C PRO A 470 -9.97 -45.11 -1.16
N PHE A 471 -10.84 -45.79 -1.91
CA PHE A 471 -11.66 -46.89 -1.38
C PHE A 471 -11.74 -48.00 -2.42
N GLY A 472 -10.95 -49.06 -2.23
CA GLY A 472 -11.07 -50.30 -2.99
C GLY A 472 -12.30 -51.11 -2.53
N PRO A 473 -12.92 -51.90 -3.43
CA PRO A 473 -14.15 -52.62 -3.11
C PRO A 473 -13.86 -53.85 -2.24
N PHE A 474 -14.51 -53.91 -1.07
CA PHE A 474 -14.77 -55.17 -0.40
C PHE A 474 -15.77 -55.98 -1.23
N SER A 475 -15.34 -57.07 -1.87
CA SER A 475 -16.09 -58.35 -1.84
C SER A 475 -15.38 -59.46 -2.62
N LYS A 476 -15.49 -60.66 -2.03
CA LYS A 476 -15.36 -62.03 -2.57
C LYS A 476 -14.10 -62.81 -2.21
N LEU A 477 -14.20 -63.47 -1.05
CA LEU A 477 -13.69 -64.81 -0.81
C LEU A 477 -14.93 -65.70 -0.53
N LEU A 478 -15.31 -66.49 -1.52
CA LEU A 478 -16.11 -67.70 -1.43
C LEU A 478 -15.53 -68.63 -2.51
N ASP A 479 -14.59 -69.46 -2.07
CA ASP A 479 -14.55 -70.92 -2.29
C ASP A 479 -13.61 -71.53 -1.24
#